data_AF-A0A8H6YIS2-F1
#
_entry.id   AF-A0A8H6YIS2-F1
#
_cell.length_a   1.000
_cell.length_b   1.000
_cell.length_c   1.000
_cell.angle_alpha   90.00
_cell.angle_beta   90.00
_cell.angle_gamma   90.00
#
_symmetry.space_group_name_H-M   'P 1'
#
loop_
_entity.id
_entity.type
_entity.pdbx_description
1 polymer ?
#
loop_
_entity_poly.entity_id
_entity_poly.type
_entity_poly.pdbx_seq_one_letter_code
_entity_poly.pdbx_strand_id
1 'polypeptide(L)'
;MPLIWAAAILGLINHLFFHRYEPSSANIPLLLLASEPVVLLMLIGGPFSSARLCWSYFVFLGSLSLSIIAYRLSPFHPLAQYPGPAISKVTKLWSLWKALPGYKYLYLKTLHDTYGPYVRTGPNEISVIDAVAVGQILHKGGLDKGRYYEAGRHSSTPPSIVSLVGEAHMAKRRVWNRAMTSAGIREYEPLIAKRANQLVSRLREHETVDLVCWFDLFALDLMGDLAFGGGFEMLRDGRDVDRVGERIGAFMMAADISGHLPWIVNTLHLFPQVGRIIQEFNDFGQGLAIQRMEKTAVDRKDLWYHLADEAGLEKEKPTLETVAADGIIAIVAASDTTASALSSLVWFLLSNPEYYRRVQQELDSVITDVDDPFDANKHQELQFLSACINETLRLHPPVPSNGGTRQVPLNQCGRNIAGRFIPEGTSVYTPPYSLHRNPEYFSYPDQFLPDRWLPDSKFERHDTSAFIPFSPWVLQTVPARIFRPTVCGRIQ
;
A
#
# COMPACT_ATOMS: atom_id res chain seq x y z
N MET A 1 17.60 48.41 4.36
CA MET A 1 16.69 48.37 3.20
C MET A 1 17.18 47.46 2.05
N PRO A 2 18.40 47.61 1.47
CA PRO A 2 18.80 46.80 0.30
C PRO A 2 18.84 45.29 0.59
N LEU A 3 19.31 44.88 1.77
CA LEU A 3 19.32 43.47 2.20
C LEU A 3 17.93 42.83 2.26
N ILE A 4 16.92 43.58 2.70
CA ILE A 4 15.55 43.08 2.85
C ILE A 4 14.94 42.82 1.47
N TRP A 5 15.06 43.78 0.55
CA TRP A 5 14.56 43.63 -0.81
C TRP A 5 15.25 42.49 -1.55
N ALA A 6 16.57 42.40 -1.42
CA ALA A 6 17.32 41.34 -2.08
C ALA A 6 16.98 39.95 -1.52
N ALA A 7 16.79 39.81 -0.20
CA ALA A 7 16.36 38.56 0.42
C ALA A 7 14.94 38.16 -0.03
N ALA A 8 14.04 39.14 -0.13
CA ALA A 8 12.68 38.91 -0.62
C ALA A 8 12.68 38.42 -2.08
N ILE A 9 13.41 39.11 -2.96
CA ILE A 9 13.56 38.77 -4.39
C ILE A 9 14.17 37.37 -4.55
N LEU A 10 15.22 37.06 -3.78
CA LEU A 10 15.86 35.75 -3.79
C LEU A 10 14.87 34.62 -3.45
N GLY A 11 14.00 34.82 -2.45
CA GLY A 11 12.96 33.85 -2.12
C GLY A 11 11.94 33.65 -3.25
N LEU A 12 11.59 34.72 -3.99
CA LEU A 12 10.72 34.61 -5.17
C LEU A 12 11.41 33.88 -6.33
N ILE A 13 12.69 34.19 -6.59
CA ILE A 13 13.49 33.52 -7.62
C ILE A 13 13.59 32.03 -7.32
N ASN A 14 13.86 31.64 -6.07
CA ASN A 14 13.88 30.24 -5.68
C ASN A 14 12.57 29.52 -5.90
N HIS A 15 11.45 30.17 -5.57
CA HIS A 15 10.15 29.58 -5.87
C HIS A 15 10.00 29.32 -7.38
N LEU A 16 10.30 30.30 -8.22
CA LEU A 16 10.21 30.15 -9.68
C LEU A 16 11.17 29.08 -10.21
N PHE A 17 12.38 29.01 -9.68
CA PHE A 17 13.39 28.04 -10.05
C PHE A 17 12.93 26.62 -9.72
N PHE A 18 12.54 26.34 -8.47
CA PHE A 18 12.09 25.01 -8.05
C PHE A 18 10.70 24.64 -8.58
N HIS A 19 9.88 25.63 -8.96
CA HIS A 19 8.64 25.37 -9.67
C HIS A 19 8.90 24.79 -11.06
N ARG A 20 9.95 25.27 -11.74
CA ARG A 20 10.35 24.76 -13.06
C ARG A 20 11.21 23.50 -12.99
N TYR A 21 12.10 23.44 -12.00
CA TYR A 21 13.06 22.36 -11.80
C TYR A 21 12.79 21.69 -10.46
N GLU A 22 11.75 20.86 -10.42
CA GLU A 22 11.39 20.15 -9.21
C GLU A 22 12.53 19.19 -8.81
N PRO A 23 13.13 19.37 -7.62
CA PRO A 23 14.30 18.62 -7.22
C PRO A 23 13.93 17.17 -6.87
N SER A 24 14.78 16.22 -7.29
CA SER A 24 14.64 14.80 -6.94
C SER A 24 15.16 14.46 -5.53
N SER A 25 15.91 15.37 -4.91
CA SER A 25 16.42 15.23 -3.53
C SER A 25 16.45 16.58 -2.82
N ALA A 26 16.34 16.58 -1.50
CA ALA A 26 16.36 17.81 -0.70
C ALA A 26 17.77 18.40 -0.53
N ASN A 27 18.83 17.68 -0.89
CA ASN A 27 20.22 18.11 -0.66
C ASN A 27 20.53 19.49 -1.26
N ILE A 28 20.22 19.67 -2.55
CA ILE A 28 20.47 20.95 -3.24
C ILE A 28 19.56 22.06 -2.70
N PRO A 29 18.22 21.87 -2.58
CA PRO A 29 17.36 22.87 -1.95
C PRO A 29 17.82 23.27 -0.55
N LEU A 30 18.15 22.32 0.33
CA LEU A 30 18.57 22.61 1.69
C LEU A 30 19.90 23.36 1.72
N LEU A 31 20.86 23.00 0.86
CA LEU A 31 22.12 23.72 0.73
C LEU A 31 21.90 25.16 0.27
N LEU A 32 21.05 25.38 -0.74
CA LEU A 32 20.73 26.73 -1.22
C LEU A 32 20.01 27.54 -0.14
N LEU A 33 18.99 26.96 0.50
CA LEU A 33 18.26 27.59 1.61
C LEU A 33 19.19 27.98 2.77
N ALA A 34 20.25 27.21 3.03
CA ALA A 34 21.22 27.45 4.11
C ALA A 34 22.41 28.35 3.71
N SER A 35 22.72 28.51 2.42
CA SER A 35 23.91 29.25 1.98
C SER A 35 23.55 30.62 1.38
N GLU A 36 22.45 30.74 0.66
CA GLU A 36 22.15 31.95 -0.10
C GLU A 36 21.90 33.19 0.77
N PRO A 37 21.20 33.14 1.94
CA PRO A 37 21.08 34.31 2.80
C PRO A 37 22.44 34.78 3.38
N VAL A 38 23.38 33.85 3.56
CA VAL A 38 24.74 34.15 4.02
C VAL A 38 25.54 34.84 2.91
N VAL A 39 25.51 34.27 1.70
CA VAL A 39 26.17 34.84 0.51
C VAL A 39 25.60 36.22 0.21
N LEU A 40 24.28 36.39 0.29
CA LEU A 40 23.62 37.67 0.08
C LEU A 40 24.09 38.73 1.07
N LEU A 41 24.25 38.36 2.35
CA LEU A 41 24.78 39.26 3.37
C LEU A 41 26.22 39.68 3.08
N MET A 42 27.06 38.77 2.57
CA MET A 42 28.44 39.06 2.16
C MET A 42 28.51 39.99 0.94
N LEU A 43 27.65 39.79 -0.06
CA LEU A 43 27.64 40.55 -1.31
C LEU A 43 27.15 42.00 -1.16
N ILE A 44 26.17 42.25 -0.30
CA ILE A 44 25.55 43.58 -0.17
C ILE A 44 26.47 44.59 0.54
N GLY A 45 27.55 44.13 1.17
CA GLY A 45 28.52 44.98 1.85
C GLY A 45 27.97 45.57 3.16
N GLY A 46 28.68 45.34 4.26
CA GLY A 46 28.39 45.94 5.57
C GLY A 46 28.83 45.07 6.74
N PRO A 47 28.71 45.57 7.98
CA PRO A 47 29.16 44.81 9.14
C PRO A 47 28.33 43.54 9.31
N PHE A 48 29.03 42.42 9.51
CA PHE A 48 28.40 41.17 9.90
C PHE A 48 27.74 41.35 11.26
N SER A 49 26.46 40.97 11.35
CA SER A 49 25.69 40.98 12.58
C SER A 49 24.71 39.82 12.53
N SER A 50 24.65 39.04 13.62
CA SER A 50 23.70 37.92 13.77
C SER A 50 22.26 38.38 13.56
N ALA A 51 21.90 39.59 14.03
CA ALA A 51 20.57 40.17 13.82
C ALA A 51 20.25 40.39 12.33
N ARG A 52 21.21 40.90 11.54
CA ARG A 52 21.03 41.10 10.09
C ARG A 52 20.89 39.76 9.37
N LEU A 53 21.64 38.75 9.78
CA LEU A 53 21.57 37.41 9.22
C LEU A 53 20.19 36.78 9.51
N CYS A 54 19.76 36.76 10.78
CA CYS A 54 18.44 36.25 11.17
C CYS A 54 17.31 36.98 10.43
N TRP A 55 17.40 38.30 10.28
CA TRP A 55 16.40 39.07 9.54
C TRP A 55 16.39 38.74 8.04
N SER A 56 17.58 38.55 7.44
CA SER A 56 17.70 38.11 6.05
C SER A 56 17.04 36.74 5.84
N TYR A 57 17.30 35.78 6.73
CA TYR A 57 16.65 34.47 6.71
C TYR A 57 15.14 34.57 6.87
N PHE A 58 14.67 35.37 7.84
CA PHE A 58 13.24 35.55 8.08
C PHE A 58 12.53 36.11 6.84
N VAL A 59 13.08 37.14 6.20
CA VAL A 59 12.50 37.75 5.00
C VAL A 59 12.56 36.79 3.81
N PHE A 60 13.68 36.11 3.61
CA PHE A 60 13.85 35.13 2.53
C PHE A 60 12.89 33.94 2.65
N LEU A 61 12.85 33.29 3.82
CA LEU A 61 11.94 32.17 4.07
C LEU A 61 10.48 32.61 4.05
N GLY A 62 10.19 33.82 4.56
CA GLY A 62 8.88 34.43 4.53
C GLY A 62 8.38 34.69 3.11
N SER A 63 9.20 35.30 2.24
CA SER A 63 8.82 35.58 0.85
C SER A 63 8.68 34.29 0.03
N LEU A 64 9.58 33.32 0.21
CA LEU A 64 9.52 32.00 -0.41
C LEU A 64 8.22 31.27 -0.01
N SER A 65 7.93 31.19 1.30
CA SER A 65 6.75 30.50 1.82
C SER A 65 5.46 31.17 1.36
N LEU A 66 5.39 32.50 1.43
CA LEU A 66 4.22 33.25 0.99
C LEU A 66 3.97 33.06 -0.51
N SER A 67 5.02 33.07 -1.33
CA SER A 67 4.93 32.84 -2.77
C SER A 67 4.41 31.44 -3.11
N ILE A 68 4.92 30.41 -2.42
CA ILE A 68 4.45 29.02 -2.57
C ILE A 68 2.98 28.88 -2.15
N ILE A 69 2.61 29.44 -0.99
CA ILE A 69 1.24 29.38 -0.46
C ILE A 69 0.28 30.09 -1.42
N ALA A 70 0.63 31.30 -1.85
CA ALA A 70 -0.17 32.08 -2.79
C ALA A 70 -0.39 31.32 -4.09
N TYR A 71 0.66 30.76 -4.70
CA TYR A 71 0.54 29.96 -5.92
C TYR A 71 -0.34 28.71 -5.73
N ARG A 72 -0.11 27.92 -4.67
CA ARG A 72 -0.84 26.65 -4.44
C ARG A 72 -2.34 26.84 -4.18
N LEU A 73 -2.72 27.99 -3.63
CA LEU A 73 -4.12 28.39 -3.41
C LEU A 73 -4.73 29.19 -4.56
N SER A 74 -3.90 29.72 -5.46
CA SER A 74 -4.36 30.54 -6.59
C SER A 74 -5.15 29.73 -7.62
N PRO A 75 -6.02 30.39 -8.42
CA PRO A 75 -6.67 29.78 -9.57
C PRO A 75 -5.70 29.37 -10.68
N PHE A 76 -4.44 29.82 -10.64
CA PHE A 76 -3.41 29.45 -11.62
C PHE A 76 -2.80 28.07 -11.36
N HIS A 77 -3.04 27.49 -10.18
CA HIS A 77 -2.58 26.14 -9.90
C HIS A 77 -3.33 25.15 -10.82
N PRO A 78 -2.66 24.19 -11.49
CA PRO A 78 -3.31 23.24 -12.40
C PRO A 78 -4.44 22.43 -11.75
N LEU A 79 -4.34 22.22 -10.44
CA LEU A 79 -5.35 21.54 -9.61
C LEU A 79 -6.34 22.48 -8.90
N ALA A 80 -6.44 23.76 -9.28
CA ALA A 80 -7.31 24.73 -8.60
C ALA A 80 -8.80 24.35 -8.62
N GLN A 81 -9.25 23.68 -9.70
CA GLN A 81 -10.63 23.22 -9.86
C GLN A 81 -11.03 22.09 -8.89
N TYR A 82 -10.06 21.41 -8.29
CA TYR A 82 -10.33 20.29 -7.40
C TYR A 82 -10.56 20.79 -5.96
N PRO A 83 -11.70 20.43 -5.34
CA PRO A 83 -12.02 20.83 -3.98
C PRO A 83 -11.13 20.12 -2.96
N GLY A 84 -11.07 20.64 -1.74
CA GLY A 84 -10.30 20.05 -0.64
C GLY A 84 -9.89 21.09 0.41
N PRO A 85 -9.41 20.67 1.58
CA PRO A 85 -9.00 21.59 2.64
C PRO A 85 -7.84 22.47 2.20
N ALA A 86 -7.88 23.77 2.52
CA ALA A 86 -6.84 24.73 2.11
C ALA A 86 -5.43 24.28 2.55
N ILE A 87 -5.30 23.73 3.76
CA ILE A 87 -4.02 23.24 4.28
C ILE A 87 -3.48 22.03 3.49
N SER A 88 -4.35 21.13 3.01
CA SER A 88 -3.98 20.01 2.14
C SER A 88 -3.49 20.49 0.77
N LYS A 89 -4.05 21.57 0.24
CA LYS A 89 -3.58 22.19 -1.01
C LYS A 89 -2.18 22.78 -0.86
N VAL A 90 -1.85 23.27 0.33
CA VAL A 90 -0.57 23.93 0.61
C VAL A 90 0.53 22.92 0.94
N THR A 91 0.30 21.88 1.73
CA THR A 91 1.38 21.00 2.20
C THR A 91 0.96 19.55 2.42
N LYS A 92 1.89 18.63 2.13
CA LYS A 92 1.75 17.20 2.46
C LYS A 92 1.96 16.90 3.94
N LEU A 93 2.59 17.80 4.70
CA LEU A 93 2.81 17.62 6.14
C LEU A 93 1.49 17.48 6.91
N TRP A 94 0.41 18.10 6.42
CA TRP A 94 -0.90 17.92 6.99
C TRP A 94 -1.44 16.49 6.81
N SER A 95 -1.34 15.95 5.60
CA SER A 95 -1.76 14.59 5.31
C SER A 95 -0.91 13.56 6.06
N LEU A 96 0.38 13.83 6.24
CA LEU A 96 1.27 13.05 7.11
C LEU A 96 0.81 13.13 8.58
N TRP A 97 0.54 14.34 9.10
CA TRP A 97 0.05 14.52 10.47
C TRP A 97 -1.26 13.79 10.73
N LYS A 98 -2.17 13.74 9.73
CA LYS A 98 -3.40 12.93 9.78
C LYS A 98 -3.15 11.43 9.67
N ALA A 99 -2.03 11.01 9.09
CA ALA A 99 -1.64 9.61 8.96
C ALA A 99 -1.00 9.04 10.22
N LEU A 100 -0.20 9.84 10.95
CA LEU A 100 0.55 9.39 12.13
C LEU A 100 -0.28 8.65 13.20
N PRO A 101 -1.52 9.06 13.52
CA PRO A 101 -2.35 8.32 14.49
C PRO A 101 -2.93 6.99 13.98
N GLY A 102 -2.76 6.65 12.69
CA GLY A 102 -3.34 5.45 12.07
C GLY A 102 -4.77 5.60 11.54
N TYR A 103 -5.43 6.75 11.75
CA TYR A 103 -6.83 6.97 11.36
C TYR A 103 -7.03 7.74 10.04
N LYS A 104 -6.05 7.71 9.13
CA LYS A 104 -6.09 8.43 7.84
C LYS A 104 -7.35 8.11 7.02
N TYR A 105 -7.79 6.86 7.04
CA TYR A 105 -8.94 6.40 6.26
C TYR A 105 -10.26 7.07 6.68
N LEU A 106 -10.45 7.35 7.98
CA LEU A 106 -11.62 8.09 8.48
C LEU A 106 -11.59 9.55 8.04
N TYR A 107 -10.39 10.15 8.05
CA TYR A 107 -10.21 11.49 7.54
C TYR A 107 -10.53 11.57 6.04
N LEU A 108 -10.04 10.62 5.23
CA LEU A 108 -10.35 10.54 3.80
C LEU A 108 -11.86 10.33 3.55
N LYS A 109 -12.52 9.47 4.34
CA LYS A 109 -13.98 9.31 4.27
C LYS A 109 -14.71 10.63 4.50
N THR A 110 -14.34 11.35 5.56
CA THR A 110 -14.91 12.67 5.87
C THR A 110 -14.70 13.68 4.73
N LEU A 111 -13.51 13.67 4.12
CA LEU A 111 -13.22 14.53 2.98
C LEU A 111 -14.11 14.23 1.78
N HIS A 112 -14.29 12.95 1.45
CA HIS A 112 -15.12 12.55 0.32
C HIS A 112 -16.61 12.80 0.57
N ASP A 113 -17.09 12.62 1.80
CA ASP A 113 -18.45 12.97 2.20
C ASP A 113 -18.72 14.48 2.06
N THR A 114 -17.68 15.31 2.26
CA THR A 114 -17.80 16.77 2.22
C THR A 114 -17.61 17.35 0.82
N TYR A 115 -16.61 16.87 0.09
CA TYR A 115 -16.13 17.48 -1.16
C TYR A 115 -16.48 16.66 -2.41
N GLY A 116 -17.01 15.45 -2.25
CA GLY A 116 -17.41 14.56 -3.34
C GLY A 116 -16.29 13.65 -3.86
N PRO A 117 -16.43 13.14 -5.09
CA PRO A 117 -15.64 11.99 -5.56
C PRO A 117 -14.17 12.30 -5.88
N TYR A 118 -13.79 13.56 -6.08
CA TYR A 118 -12.43 13.99 -6.41
C TYR A 118 -11.97 15.06 -5.43
N VAL A 119 -10.98 14.75 -4.60
CA VAL A 119 -10.52 15.64 -3.54
C VAL A 119 -9.01 15.86 -3.61
N ARG A 120 -8.58 17.11 -3.60
CA ARG A 120 -7.17 17.50 -3.53
C ARG A 120 -6.64 17.30 -2.11
N THR A 121 -5.85 16.24 -1.91
CA THR A 121 -5.27 15.86 -0.61
C THR A 121 -3.79 16.21 -0.47
N GLY A 122 -3.21 16.86 -1.48
CA GLY A 122 -1.85 17.39 -1.48
C GLY A 122 -1.66 18.51 -2.50
N PRO A 123 -0.48 19.15 -2.54
CA PRO A 123 -0.16 20.15 -3.55
C PRO A 123 -0.36 19.61 -4.98
N ASN A 124 0.18 18.43 -5.28
CA ASN A 124 0.06 17.74 -6.57
C ASN A 124 -0.55 16.33 -6.40
N GLU A 125 -1.60 16.22 -5.58
CA GLU A 125 -2.24 14.93 -5.32
C GLU A 125 -3.77 15.03 -5.24
N ILE A 126 -4.45 14.05 -5.84
CA ILE A 126 -5.90 13.88 -5.81
C ILE A 126 -6.26 12.49 -5.27
N SER A 127 -7.19 12.44 -4.33
CA SER A 127 -7.88 11.22 -3.90
C SER A 127 -9.19 11.08 -4.69
N VAL A 128 -9.49 9.87 -5.17
CA VAL A 128 -10.61 9.60 -6.08
C VAL A 128 -11.45 8.43 -5.57
N ILE A 129 -12.78 8.56 -5.53
CA ILE A 129 -13.72 7.48 -5.18
C ILE A 129 -14.80 7.28 -6.26
N ASP A 130 -14.37 7.24 -7.52
CA ASP A 130 -15.23 7.05 -8.69
C ASP A 130 -14.94 5.67 -9.33
N ALA A 131 -15.99 4.84 -9.49
CA ALA A 131 -15.86 3.47 -9.98
C ALA A 131 -15.34 3.38 -11.43
N VAL A 132 -15.68 4.36 -12.28
CA VAL A 132 -15.15 4.43 -13.66
C VAL A 132 -13.68 4.83 -13.63
N ALA A 133 -13.34 5.81 -12.78
CA ALA A 133 -11.97 6.28 -12.63
C ALA A 133 -11.04 5.18 -12.09
N VAL A 134 -11.51 4.35 -11.15
CA VAL A 134 -10.77 3.17 -10.65
C VAL A 134 -10.21 2.36 -11.81
N GLY A 135 -11.02 2.09 -12.82
CA GLY A 135 -10.56 1.29 -13.94
C GLY A 135 -9.52 1.99 -14.81
N GLN A 136 -9.63 3.30 -14.99
CA GLN A 136 -8.68 4.07 -15.79
C GLN A 136 -7.37 4.38 -15.04
N ILE A 137 -7.40 4.37 -13.71
CA ILE A 137 -6.22 4.56 -12.86
C ILE A 137 -5.51 3.22 -12.63
N LEU A 138 -6.26 2.18 -12.27
CA LEU A 138 -5.75 0.92 -11.72
C LEU A 138 -5.95 -0.31 -12.63
N HIS A 139 -6.45 -0.25 -13.85
CA HIS A 139 -6.36 -1.41 -14.76
C HIS A 139 -5.12 -1.36 -15.64
N LYS A 140 -4.86 -2.48 -16.35
CA LYS A 140 -3.85 -2.56 -17.39
C LYS A 140 -4.06 -1.47 -18.44
N GLY A 141 -3.01 -0.70 -18.74
CA GLY A 141 -3.08 0.47 -19.63
C GLY A 141 -3.54 1.77 -18.93
N GLY A 142 -3.82 1.70 -17.63
CA GLY A 142 -4.08 2.85 -16.76
C GLY A 142 -2.82 3.64 -16.44
N LEU A 143 -2.71 4.14 -15.22
CA LEU A 143 -1.55 4.92 -14.77
C LEU A 143 -0.46 4.03 -14.18
N ASP A 144 0.79 4.46 -14.30
CA ASP A 144 1.94 3.81 -13.69
C ASP A 144 2.13 4.23 -12.23
N LYS A 145 2.85 3.40 -11.47
CA LYS A 145 3.28 3.75 -10.10
C LYS A 145 4.18 4.98 -10.17
N GLY A 146 3.97 5.92 -9.26
CA GLY A 146 4.77 7.14 -9.16
C GLY A 146 5.78 7.12 -8.03
N ARG A 147 6.31 8.31 -7.73
CA ARG A 147 7.33 8.57 -6.69
C ARG A 147 7.03 7.99 -5.30
N TYR A 148 5.76 7.80 -4.95
CA TYR A 148 5.36 7.14 -3.69
C TYR A 148 6.05 5.77 -3.51
N TYR A 149 6.12 4.96 -4.58
CA TYR A 149 6.71 3.63 -4.54
C TYR A 149 8.24 3.63 -4.76
N GLU A 150 8.81 4.76 -5.16
CA GLU A 150 10.25 4.93 -5.30
C GLU A 150 10.90 5.38 -3.98
N ALA A 151 10.13 6.04 -3.11
CA ALA A 151 10.62 6.61 -1.86
C ALA A 151 11.26 5.60 -0.92
N GLY A 152 10.82 4.33 -0.94
CA GLY A 152 11.38 3.27 -0.10
C GLY A 152 12.62 2.58 -0.69
N ARG A 153 13.14 3.03 -1.85
CA ARG A 153 14.30 2.41 -2.49
C ARG A 153 15.59 2.88 -1.84
N HIS A 154 16.32 1.96 -1.23
CA HIS A 154 17.72 2.19 -0.90
C HIS A 154 18.60 1.83 -2.10
N SER A 155 19.59 2.67 -2.43
CA SER A 155 20.45 2.49 -3.61
C SER A 155 21.32 1.23 -3.57
N SER A 156 21.52 0.66 -2.37
CA SER A 156 22.34 -0.54 -2.15
C SER A 156 21.54 -1.85 -2.16
N THR A 157 20.24 -1.83 -2.40
CA THR A 157 19.40 -3.04 -2.39
C THR A 157 18.64 -3.22 -3.71
N PRO A 158 18.57 -4.45 -4.26
CA PRO A 158 17.79 -4.71 -5.46
C PRO A 158 16.32 -4.29 -5.29
N PRO A 159 15.70 -3.69 -6.32
CA PRO A 159 14.32 -3.25 -6.23
C PRO A 159 13.36 -4.45 -6.16
N SER A 160 12.47 -4.42 -5.18
CA SER A 160 11.35 -5.37 -5.11
C SER A 160 10.30 -5.10 -6.19
N ILE A 161 9.43 -6.09 -6.45
CA ILE A 161 8.31 -5.97 -7.39
C ILE A 161 7.42 -4.74 -7.12
N VAL A 162 7.28 -4.32 -5.88
CA VAL A 162 6.40 -3.21 -5.48
C VAL A 162 6.90 -1.88 -6.06
N SER A 163 8.21 -1.68 -6.12
CA SER A 163 8.78 -0.42 -6.60
C SER A 163 8.90 -0.34 -8.13
N LEU A 164 9.03 -1.48 -8.81
CA LEU A 164 9.29 -1.51 -10.26
C LEU A 164 8.10 -1.06 -11.11
N VAL A 165 8.42 -0.54 -12.31
CA VAL A 165 7.49 -0.13 -13.38
C VAL A 165 7.94 -0.71 -14.74
N GLY A 166 7.09 -0.62 -15.76
CA GLY A 166 7.44 -0.99 -17.14
C GLY A 166 7.86 -2.45 -17.33
N GLU A 167 8.84 -2.67 -18.22
CA GLU A 167 9.32 -4.02 -18.59
C GLU A 167 9.93 -4.79 -17.42
N ALA A 168 10.73 -4.13 -16.58
CA ALA A 168 11.34 -4.75 -15.40
C ALA A 168 10.27 -5.28 -14.42
N HIS A 169 9.20 -4.51 -14.20
CA HIS A 169 8.06 -4.97 -13.41
C HIS A 169 7.35 -6.15 -14.08
N MET A 170 7.14 -6.10 -15.41
CA MET A 170 6.48 -7.18 -16.14
C MET A 170 7.27 -8.48 -16.12
N ALA A 171 8.61 -8.41 -16.21
CA ALA A 171 9.49 -9.57 -16.08
C ALA A 171 9.37 -10.19 -14.69
N LYS A 172 9.56 -9.41 -13.63
CA LYS A 172 9.45 -9.90 -12.25
C LYS A 172 8.04 -10.42 -11.93
N ARG A 173 6.99 -9.72 -12.37
CA ARG A 173 5.59 -10.15 -12.21
C ARG A 173 5.29 -11.50 -12.87
N ARG A 174 5.97 -11.84 -13.97
CA ARG A 174 5.79 -13.13 -14.64
C ARG A 174 6.14 -14.29 -13.71
N VAL A 175 7.26 -14.17 -12.99
CA VAL A 175 7.72 -15.16 -12.01
C VAL A 175 6.71 -15.30 -10.87
N TRP A 176 6.31 -14.17 -10.28
CA TRP A 176 5.27 -14.13 -9.23
C TRP A 176 3.94 -14.74 -9.67
N ASN A 177 3.49 -14.47 -10.91
CA ASN A 177 2.24 -15.01 -11.42
C ASN A 177 2.24 -16.55 -11.50
N ARG A 178 3.40 -17.20 -11.67
CA ARG A 178 3.49 -18.67 -11.70
C ARG A 178 3.17 -19.27 -10.33
N ALA A 179 3.75 -18.70 -9.27
CA ALA A 179 3.49 -19.09 -7.89
C ALA A 179 2.00 -18.94 -7.50
N MET A 180 1.32 -17.98 -8.11
CA MET A 180 -0.05 -17.61 -7.74
C MET A 180 -1.12 -18.18 -8.69
N THR A 181 -0.75 -19.19 -9.49
CA THR A 181 -1.72 -19.93 -10.30
C THR A 181 -2.56 -20.88 -9.44
N SER A 182 -3.73 -21.31 -9.94
CA SER A 182 -4.53 -22.36 -9.28
C SER A 182 -3.78 -23.70 -9.14
N ALA A 183 -2.73 -23.93 -9.92
CA ALA A 183 -1.85 -25.08 -9.76
C ALA A 183 -0.85 -24.85 -8.61
N GLY A 184 -0.14 -23.71 -8.60
CA GLY A 184 0.79 -23.36 -7.53
C GLY A 184 0.11 -23.27 -6.15
N ILE A 185 -1.10 -22.70 -6.08
CA ILE A 185 -1.85 -22.63 -4.82
C ILE A 185 -2.24 -24.01 -4.29
N ARG A 186 -2.55 -24.97 -5.17
CA ARG A 186 -2.79 -26.37 -4.75
C ARG A 186 -1.54 -27.03 -4.18
N GLU A 187 -0.35 -26.64 -4.64
CA GLU A 187 0.92 -27.12 -4.06
C GLU A 187 1.14 -26.56 -2.63
N TYR A 188 0.47 -25.46 -2.26
CA TYR A 188 0.57 -24.83 -0.93
C TYR A 188 -0.43 -25.39 0.09
N GLU A 189 -1.48 -26.07 -0.37
CA GLU A 189 -2.59 -26.55 0.45
C GLU A 189 -2.16 -27.41 1.65
N PRO A 190 -1.23 -28.39 1.52
CA PRO A 190 -0.78 -29.18 2.66
C PRO A 190 -0.10 -28.34 3.75
N LEU A 191 0.59 -27.27 3.34
CA LEU A 191 1.31 -26.37 4.24
C LEU A 191 0.34 -25.43 4.96
N ILE A 192 -0.67 -24.93 4.26
CA ILE A 192 -1.77 -24.14 4.85
C ILE A 192 -2.53 -25.00 5.85
N ALA A 193 -2.94 -26.22 5.47
CA ALA A 193 -3.65 -27.16 6.32
C ALA A 193 -2.85 -27.49 7.60
N LYS A 194 -1.54 -27.73 7.47
CA LYS A 194 -0.65 -27.97 8.60
C LYS A 194 -0.69 -26.81 9.61
N ARG A 195 -0.48 -25.56 9.16
CA ARG A 195 -0.47 -24.38 10.04
C ARG A 195 -1.87 -24.06 10.60
N ALA A 196 -2.92 -24.30 9.83
CA ALA A 196 -4.30 -24.11 10.28
C ALA A 196 -4.67 -25.11 11.39
N ASN A 197 -4.30 -26.38 11.25
CA ASN A 197 -4.48 -27.39 12.29
C ASN A 197 -3.66 -27.05 13.55
N GLN A 198 -2.43 -26.58 13.37
CA GLN A 198 -1.61 -26.11 14.49
C GLN A 198 -2.29 -24.94 15.23
N LEU A 199 -2.80 -23.96 14.50
CA LEU A 199 -3.55 -22.84 15.07
C LEU A 199 -4.75 -23.35 15.88
N VAL A 200 -5.62 -24.18 15.30
CA VAL A 200 -6.80 -24.73 15.99
C VAL A 200 -6.41 -25.52 17.25
N SER A 201 -5.36 -26.35 17.16
CA SER A 201 -4.84 -27.11 18.31
C SER A 201 -4.44 -26.17 19.45
N ARG A 202 -3.70 -25.10 19.15
CA ARG A 202 -3.24 -24.14 20.14
C ARG A 202 -4.39 -23.33 20.74
N LEU A 203 -5.37 -22.94 19.94
CA LEU A 203 -6.56 -22.25 20.43
C LEU A 203 -7.38 -23.10 21.42
N ARG A 204 -7.44 -24.43 21.23
CA ARG A 204 -8.15 -25.35 22.13
C ARG A 204 -7.49 -25.52 23.52
N GLU A 205 -6.22 -25.16 23.65
CA GLU A 205 -5.50 -25.23 24.93
C GLU A 205 -5.87 -24.09 25.89
N HIS A 206 -6.64 -23.11 25.42
CA HIS A 206 -6.96 -21.90 26.16
C HIS A 206 -8.49 -21.68 26.21
N GLU A 207 -9.00 -21.24 27.37
CA GLU A 207 -10.43 -20.90 27.53
C GLU A 207 -10.77 -19.56 26.87
N THR A 208 -9.87 -18.58 26.96
CA THR A 208 -9.99 -17.25 26.35
C THR A 208 -8.72 -16.94 25.58
N VAL A 209 -8.87 -16.44 24.36
CA VAL A 209 -7.77 -16.21 23.42
C VAL A 209 -7.91 -14.85 22.75
N ASP A 210 -6.78 -14.19 22.52
CA ASP A 210 -6.71 -13.04 21.62
C ASP A 210 -6.53 -13.54 20.18
N LEU A 211 -7.63 -13.61 19.43
CA LEU A 211 -7.64 -14.10 18.06
C LEU A 211 -6.78 -13.25 17.11
N VAL A 212 -6.66 -11.94 17.36
CA VAL A 212 -5.85 -11.06 16.51
C VAL A 212 -4.38 -11.48 16.60
N CYS A 213 -3.89 -11.65 17.84
CA CYS A 213 -2.54 -12.13 18.07
C CYS A 213 -2.31 -13.50 17.41
N TRP A 214 -3.20 -14.46 17.61
CA TRP A 214 -3.03 -15.80 17.02
C TRP A 214 -3.09 -15.81 15.48
N PHE A 215 -3.90 -14.95 14.86
CA PHE A 215 -3.91 -14.81 13.40
C PHE A 215 -2.64 -14.15 12.87
N ASP A 216 -2.04 -13.20 13.60
CA ASP A 216 -0.75 -12.62 13.24
C ASP A 216 0.36 -13.69 13.26
N LEU A 217 0.43 -14.50 14.33
CA LEU A 217 1.42 -15.59 14.43
C LEU A 217 1.21 -16.62 13.32
N PHE A 218 -0.04 -17.00 13.04
CA PHE A 218 -0.38 -17.91 11.95
C PHE A 218 0.08 -17.38 10.59
N ALA A 219 -0.23 -16.12 10.29
CA ALA A 219 0.06 -15.55 8.99
C ALA A 219 1.56 -15.31 8.77
N LEU A 220 2.32 -15.03 9.85
CA LEU A 220 3.79 -14.92 9.79
C LEU A 220 4.46 -16.27 9.59
N ASP A 221 4.10 -17.30 10.37
CA ASP A 221 4.63 -18.65 10.21
C ASP A 221 4.31 -19.22 8.82
N LEU A 222 3.07 -19.05 8.36
CA LEU A 222 2.63 -19.50 7.03
C LEU A 222 3.44 -18.86 5.91
N MET A 223 3.67 -17.54 5.99
CA MET A 223 4.42 -16.85 4.94
C MET A 223 5.93 -17.09 5.04
N GLY A 224 6.49 -17.32 6.23
CA GLY A 224 7.86 -17.78 6.38
C GLY A 224 8.06 -19.15 5.74
N ASP A 225 7.14 -20.08 5.99
CA ASP A 225 7.09 -21.39 5.34
C ASP A 225 7.04 -21.28 3.81
N LEU A 226 6.17 -20.43 3.26
CA LEU A 226 6.04 -20.26 1.81
C LEU A 226 7.24 -19.54 1.19
N ALA A 227 7.70 -18.44 1.79
CA ALA A 227 8.71 -17.56 1.20
C ALA A 227 10.14 -18.10 1.37
N PHE A 228 10.43 -18.85 2.42
CA PHE A 228 11.79 -19.31 2.75
C PHE A 228 11.84 -20.78 3.22
N GLY A 229 10.75 -21.54 3.20
CA GLY A 229 10.72 -22.91 3.76
C GLY A 229 10.86 -22.93 5.29
N GLY A 230 10.37 -21.89 5.94
CA GLY A 230 10.29 -21.74 7.39
C GLY A 230 11.05 -20.50 7.83
N GLY A 231 11.59 -20.57 9.04
CA GLY A 231 12.29 -19.45 9.68
C GLY A 231 11.62 -19.03 10.98
N PHE A 232 10.33 -19.33 11.14
CA PHE A 232 9.53 -18.99 12.31
C PHE A 232 8.75 -20.20 12.81
N GLU A 233 8.56 -20.27 14.13
CA GLU A 233 7.70 -21.25 14.80
C GLU A 233 6.87 -20.55 15.89
N MET A 234 6.32 -19.38 15.54
CA MET A 234 5.61 -18.48 16.45
C MET A 234 4.33 -19.11 17.01
N LEU A 235 3.61 -19.92 16.23
CA LEU A 235 2.43 -20.65 16.71
C LEU A 235 2.80 -21.67 17.80
N ARG A 236 3.92 -22.38 17.62
CA ARG A 236 4.43 -23.33 18.63
C ARG A 236 4.81 -22.57 19.89
N ASP A 237 5.53 -21.47 19.74
CA ASP A 237 6.05 -20.69 20.86
C ASP A 237 4.94 -19.85 21.54
N GLY A 238 3.80 -19.65 20.86
CA GLY A 238 2.68 -18.83 21.32
C GLY A 238 2.98 -17.34 21.37
N ARG A 239 4.07 -16.89 20.72
CA ARG A 239 4.55 -15.50 20.71
C ARG A 239 5.56 -15.26 19.59
N ASP A 240 5.70 -13.99 19.20
CA ASP A 240 6.74 -13.52 18.28
C ASP A 240 8.07 -13.31 19.03
N VAL A 241 8.89 -14.36 19.11
CA VAL A 241 10.16 -14.35 19.85
C VAL A 241 11.17 -13.39 19.23
N ASP A 242 11.21 -13.31 17.90
CA ASP A 242 12.20 -12.53 17.14
C ASP A 242 11.76 -11.09 16.83
N ARG A 243 10.57 -10.71 17.31
CA ARG A 243 9.94 -9.39 17.13
C ARG A 243 9.80 -9.03 15.64
N VAL A 244 9.46 -10.02 14.82
CA VAL A 244 9.28 -9.87 13.38
C VAL A 244 8.14 -8.89 13.09
N GLY A 245 7.01 -9.00 13.78
CA GLY A 245 5.87 -8.10 13.62
C GLY A 245 6.23 -6.65 13.91
N GLU A 246 7.03 -6.41 14.95
CA GLU A 246 7.52 -5.06 15.27
C GLU A 246 8.47 -4.50 14.21
N ARG A 247 9.37 -5.33 13.66
CA ARG A 247 10.25 -4.93 12.55
C ARG A 247 9.45 -4.56 11.30
N ILE A 248 8.43 -5.37 10.97
CA ILE A 248 7.53 -5.11 9.85
C ILE A 248 6.76 -3.79 10.08
N GLY A 249 6.21 -3.58 11.28
CA GLY A 249 5.49 -2.36 11.64
C GLY A 249 6.36 -1.11 11.54
N ALA A 250 7.60 -1.16 12.05
CA ALA A 250 8.57 -0.06 11.94
C ALA A 250 8.92 0.24 10.47
N PHE A 251 9.14 -0.81 9.66
CA PHE A 251 9.41 -0.67 8.23
C PHE A 251 8.21 -0.05 7.48
N MET A 252 6.98 -0.49 7.76
CA MET A 252 5.76 0.05 7.16
C MET A 252 5.51 1.51 7.53
N MET A 253 5.74 1.89 8.80
CA MET A 253 5.67 3.28 9.22
C MET A 253 6.70 4.14 8.49
N ALA A 254 7.95 3.69 8.41
CA ALA A 254 9.00 4.38 7.66
C ALA A 254 8.65 4.52 6.17
N ALA A 255 8.10 3.47 5.56
CA ALA A 255 7.66 3.47 4.17
C ALA A 255 6.50 4.45 3.91
N ASP A 256 5.49 4.53 4.79
CA ASP A 256 4.36 5.47 4.63
C ASP A 256 4.84 6.93 4.78
N ILE A 257 5.67 7.23 5.79
CA ILE A 257 6.29 8.56 5.96
C ILE A 257 7.08 8.94 4.70
N SER A 258 7.89 8.01 4.19
CA SER A 258 8.72 8.20 3.01
C SER A 258 7.87 8.45 1.76
N GLY A 259 6.81 7.68 1.57
CA GLY A 259 5.86 7.86 0.46
C GLY A 259 5.14 9.22 0.49
N HIS A 260 4.95 9.80 1.67
CA HIS A 260 4.39 11.16 1.83
C HIS A 260 5.38 12.28 1.47
N LEU A 261 6.68 12.04 1.64
CA LEU A 261 7.75 13.03 1.47
C LEU A 261 8.92 12.50 0.61
N PRO A 262 8.68 12.00 -0.62
CA PRO A 262 9.72 11.32 -1.40
C PRO A 262 10.97 12.17 -1.65
N TRP A 263 10.80 13.50 -1.72
CA TRP A 263 11.87 14.46 -1.98
C TRP A 263 12.91 14.56 -0.85
N ILE A 264 12.57 14.24 0.41
CA ILE A 264 13.50 14.35 1.55
C ILE A 264 14.16 13.02 1.93
N VAL A 265 13.64 11.90 1.45
CA VAL A 265 14.04 10.56 1.94
C VAL A 265 15.53 10.27 1.70
N ASN A 266 16.03 10.56 0.50
CA ASN A 266 17.46 10.42 0.17
C ASN A 266 18.37 11.24 1.09
N THR A 267 17.89 12.39 1.57
CA THR A 267 18.61 13.23 2.52
C THR A 267 18.53 12.66 3.94
N LEU A 268 17.36 12.13 4.33
CA LEU A 268 17.20 11.49 5.63
C LEU A 268 18.07 10.24 5.78
N HIS A 269 18.34 9.50 4.69
CA HIS A 269 19.27 8.38 4.69
C HIS A 269 20.73 8.74 4.98
N LEU A 270 21.12 10.01 4.86
CA LEU A 270 22.44 10.47 5.30
C LEU A 270 22.59 10.43 6.83
N PHE A 271 21.47 10.41 7.57
CA PHE A 271 21.48 10.25 9.02
C PHE A 271 21.47 8.76 9.39
N PRO A 272 22.52 8.25 10.07
CA PRO A 272 22.69 6.82 10.32
C PRO A 272 21.50 6.16 11.02
N GLN A 273 20.80 6.88 11.91
CA GLN A 273 19.66 6.32 12.64
C GLN A 273 18.44 6.02 11.74
N VAL A 274 18.25 6.78 10.65
CA VAL A 274 17.09 6.61 9.75
C VAL A 274 17.35 5.49 8.74
N GLY A 275 18.59 5.39 8.22
CA GLY A 275 18.98 4.28 7.34
C GLY A 275 18.93 2.91 8.04
N ARG A 276 19.15 2.88 9.36
CA ARG A 276 19.21 1.65 10.16
C ARG A 276 17.96 0.78 10.08
N ILE A 277 16.76 1.38 10.10
CA ILE A 277 15.49 0.60 10.06
C ILE A 277 15.38 -0.19 8.75
N ILE A 278 15.71 0.44 7.62
CA ILE A 278 15.65 -0.21 6.31
C ILE A 278 16.75 -1.26 6.18
N GLN A 279 17.96 -0.96 6.68
CA GLN A 279 19.08 -1.91 6.68
C GLN A 279 18.79 -3.15 7.52
N GLU A 280 18.35 -2.99 8.77
CA GLU A 280 17.99 -4.10 9.67
C GLU A 280 16.90 -4.99 9.06
N PHE A 281 15.96 -4.41 8.31
CA PHE A 281 14.92 -5.15 7.61
C PHE A 281 15.47 -5.95 6.42
N ASN A 282 16.38 -5.35 5.64
CA ASN A 282 17.04 -6.03 4.52
C ASN A 282 17.96 -7.16 4.99
N ASP A 283 18.76 -6.92 6.03
CA ASP A 283 19.67 -7.90 6.63
C ASP A 283 18.89 -9.10 7.18
N PHE A 284 17.72 -8.84 7.77
CA PHE A 284 16.80 -9.89 8.21
C PHE A 284 16.32 -10.76 7.03
N GLY A 285 15.88 -10.16 5.93
CA GLY A 285 15.51 -10.90 4.72
C GLY A 285 16.66 -11.72 4.11
N GLN A 286 17.88 -11.17 4.11
CA GLN A 286 19.07 -11.89 3.67
C GLN A 286 19.40 -13.07 4.59
N GLY A 287 19.26 -12.92 5.91
CA GLY A 287 19.45 -14.01 6.86
C GLY A 287 18.53 -15.20 6.60
N LEU A 288 17.24 -14.95 6.34
CA LEU A 288 16.28 -15.99 5.97
C LEU A 288 16.63 -16.68 4.65
N ALA A 289 17.08 -15.91 3.66
CA ALA A 289 17.54 -16.44 2.38
C ALA A 289 18.76 -17.36 2.53
N ILE A 290 19.72 -16.97 3.37
CA ILE A 290 20.91 -17.80 3.67
C ILE A 290 20.48 -19.10 4.37
N GLN A 291 19.61 -19.03 5.38
CA GLN A 291 19.08 -20.23 6.06
C GLN A 291 18.36 -21.18 5.09
N ARG A 292 17.62 -20.65 4.11
CA ARG A 292 17.00 -21.45 3.06
C ARG A 292 18.05 -22.16 2.20
N MET A 293 19.12 -21.47 1.83
CA MET A 293 20.19 -22.05 1.01
C MET A 293 20.99 -23.14 1.75
N GLU A 294 21.11 -23.05 3.07
CA GLU A 294 21.79 -24.05 3.91
C GLU A 294 20.98 -25.33 4.10
N LYS A 295 19.65 -25.25 3.98
CA LYS A 295 18.77 -26.43 4.05
C LYS A 295 18.90 -27.23 2.74
N THR A 296 19.21 -28.53 2.83
CA THR A 296 19.13 -29.47 1.71
C THR A 296 17.77 -29.39 1.04
N ALA A 297 17.73 -29.59 -0.29
CA ALA A 297 16.56 -29.51 -1.17
C ALA A 297 15.22 -29.71 -0.44
N VAL A 298 14.48 -28.62 -0.31
CA VAL A 298 13.14 -28.63 0.25
C VAL A 298 12.23 -29.30 -0.77
N ASP A 299 11.74 -30.50 -0.47
CA ASP A 299 10.91 -31.34 -1.35
C ASP A 299 9.46 -30.80 -1.42
N ARG A 300 9.31 -29.54 -1.81
CA ARG A 300 8.04 -28.89 -2.14
C ARG A 300 8.30 -27.67 -3.01
N LYS A 301 7.38 -27.38 -3.92
CA LYS A 301 7.39 -26.16 -4.71
C LYS A 301 6.65 -25.08 -3.93
N ASP A 302 7.40 -24.32 -3.13
CA ASP A 302 6.89 -23.18 -2.38
C ASP A 302 7.08 -21.87 -3.18
N LEU A 303 6.84 -20.71 -2.56
CA LEU A 303 7.04 -19.43 -3.25
C LEU A 303 8.52 -19.24 -3.62
N TRP A 304 9.45 -19.67 -2.76
CA TRP A 304 10.89 -19.62 -3.04
C TRP A 304 11.25 -20.36 -4.34
N TYR A 305 10.75 -21.59 -4.52
CA TYR A 305 10.98 -22.39 -5.73
C TYR A 305 10.73 -21.60 -7.02
N HIS A 306 9.64 -20.82 -7.05
CA HIS A 306 9.31 -19.97 -8.18
C HIS A 306 10.19 -18.73 -8.25
N LEU A 307 10.38 -18.02 -7.14
CA LEU A 307 11.15 -16.76 -7.11
C LEU A 307 12.64 -16.97 -7.43
N ALA A 308 13.22 -18.09 -7.00
CA ALA A 308 14.59 -18.48 -7.30
C ALA A 308 14.76 -19.12 -8.70
N ASP A 309 13.65 -19.30 -9.44
CA ASP A 309 13.61 -19.99 -10.72
C ASP A 309 14.31 -21.36 -10.67
N GLU A 310 13.99 -22.18 -9.66
CA GLU A 310 14.56 -23.52 -9.51
C GLU A 310 14.19 -24.43 -10.69
N ALA A 311 13.07 -24.14 -11.35
CA ALA A 311 12.63 -24.79 -12.59
C ALA A 311 13.46 -24.42 -13.83
N GLY A 312 14.29 -23.37 -13.77
CA GLY A 312 15.11 -22.91 -14.90
C GLY A 312 14.31 -22.39 -16.10
N LEU A 313 13.22 -21.66 -15.84
CA LEU A 313 12.30 -21.16 -16.87
C LEU A 313 12.62 -19.73 -17.31
N GLU A 314 13.44 -18.99 -16.56
CA GLU A 314 13.89 -17.65 -16.92
C GLU A 314 15.18 -17.69 -17.75
N LYS A 315 15.39 -16.67 -18.57
CA LYS A 315 16.62 -16.54 -19.39
C LYS A 315 17.86 -16.39 -18.52
N GLU A 316 17.72 -15.69 -17.40
CA GLU A 316 18.77 -15.42 -16.43
C GLU A 316 18.21 -15.75 -15.04
N LYS A 317 18.97 -16.53 -14.27
CA LYS A 317 18.58 -16.83 -12.89
C LYS A 317 18.68 -15.56 -12.03
N PRO A 318 17.67 -15.29 -11.18
CA PRO A 318 17.70 -14.15 -10.29
C PRO A 318 18.82 -14.31 -9.24
N THR A 319 19.41 -13.19 -8.82
CA THR A 319 20.41 -13.19 -7.75
C THR A 319 19.78 -13.51 -6.41
N LEU A 320 20.54 -14.11 -5.49
CA LEU A 320 20.06 -14.41 -4.13
C LEU A 320 19.48 -13.16 -3.44
N GLU A 321 20.13 -12.01 -3.57
CA GLU A 321 19.65 -10.74 -3.03
C GLU A 321 18.29 -10.33 -3.61
N THR A 322 18.06 -10.58 -4.90
CA THR A 322 16.77 -10.29 -5.55
C THR A 322 15.68 -11.21 -5.02
N VAL A 323 15.98 -12.51 -4.86
CA VAL A 323 15.06 -13.50 -4.30
C VAL A 323 14.73 -13.16 -2.85
N ALA A 324 15.75 -12.82 -2.05
CA ALA A 324 15.58 -12.41 -0.66
C ALA A 324 14.69 -11.16 -0.52
N ALA A 325 14.93 -10.14 -1.36
CA ALA A 325 14.14 -8.92 -1.38
C ALA A 325 12.67 -9.15 -1.78
N ASP A 326 12.40 -10.07 -2.70
CA ASP A 326 11.03 -10.43 -3.06
C ASP A 326 10.36 -11.33 -2.01
N GLY A 327 11.10 -12.28 -1.41
CA GLY A 327 10.61 -13.17 -0.36
C GLY A 327 10.20 -12.41 0.91
N ILE A 328 11.04 -11.47 1.37
CA ILE A 328 10.71 -10.67 2.57
C ILE A 328 9.52 -9.75 2.32
N ILE A 329 9.39 -9.20 1.10
CA ILE A 329 8.21 -8.42 0.70
C ILE A 329 6.96 -9.29 0.63
N ALA A 330 7.08 -10.59 0.29
CA ALA A 330 5.96 -11.53 0.34
C ALA A 330 5.42 -11.67 1.77
N ILE A 331 6.32 -11.85 2.75
CA ILE A 331 5.94 -11.94 4.17
C ILE A 331 5.20 -10.67 4.60
N VAL A 332 5.78 -9.50 4.35
CA VAL A 332 5.14 -8.23 4.75
C VAL A 332 3.77 -8.05 4.11
N ALA A 333 3.68 -8.26 2.79
CA ALA A 333 2.48 -7.97 2.05
C ALA A 333 1.33 -8.93 2.38
N ALA A 334 1.63 -10.20 2.65
CA ALA A 334 0.62 -11.23 2.81
C ALA A 334 0.29 -11.55 4.28
N SER A 335 1.23 -11.41 5.22
CA SER A 335 0.98 -11.78 6.62
C SER A 335 0.00 -10.81 7.29
N ASP A 336 0.33 -9.51 7.34
CA ASP A 336 -0.48 -8.48 7.99
C ASP A 336 -1.89 -8.36 7.36
N THR A 337 -1.95 -8.40 6.02
CA THR A 337 -3.25 -8.30 5.31
C THR A 337 -4.16 -9.51 5.54
N THR A 338 -3.60 -10.71 5.60
CA THR A 338 -4.36 -11.94 5.87
C THR A 338 -4.83 -11.99 7.31
N ALA A 339 -3.95 -11.67 8.27
CA ALA A 339 -4.29 -11.65 9.69
C ALA A 339 -5.40 -10.63 10.00
N SER A 340 -5.31 -9.42 9.41
CA SER A 340 -6.34 -8.39 9.53
C SER A 340 -7.70 -8.83 8.93
N ALA A 341 -7.68 -9.49 7.77
CA ALA A 341 -8.89 -9.99 7.13
C ALA A 341 -9.55 -11.11 7.93
N LEU A 342 -8.76 -12.08 8.43
CA LEU A 342 -9.25 -13.18 9.29
C LEU A 342 -9.82 -12.65 10.61
N SER A 343 -9.10 -11.74 11.27
CA SER A 343 -9.55 -11.08 12.50
C SER A 343 -10.89 -10.40 12.30
N SER A 344 -11.02 -9.63 11.22
CA SER A 344 -12.26 -8.93 10.90
C SER A 344 -13.40 -9.88 10.56
N LEU A 345 -13.14 -10.93 9.78
CA LEU A 345 -14.13 -11.92 9.39
C LEU A 345 -14.71 -12.61 10.63
N VAL A 346 -13.85 -13.12 11.50
CA VAL A 346 -14.29 -13.83 12.71
C VAL A 346 -15.00 -12.87 13.65
N TRP A 347 -14.53 -11.63 13.80
CA TRP A 347 -15.25 -10.62 14.58
C TRP A 347 -16.66 -10.36 14.04
N PHE A 348 -16.84 -10.20 12.73
CA PHE A 348 -18.16 -10.03 12.12
C PHE A 348 -19.05 -11.25 12.33
N LEU A 349 -18.54 -12.47 12.14
CA LEU A 349 -19.32 -13.69 12.34
C LEU A 349 -19.75 -13.85 13.80
N LEU A 350 -18.84 -13.67 14.76
CA LEU A 350 -19.15 -13.77 16.19
C LEU A 350 -20.12 -12.67 16.66
N SER A 351 -20.08 -11.50 16.02
CA SER A 351 -21.00 -10.40 16.31
C SER A 351 -22.39 -10.57 15.68
N ASN A 352 -22.55 -11.51 14.74
CA ASN A 352 -23.80 -11.78 14.01
C ASN A 352 -24.12 -13.29 14.05
N PRO A 353 -24.69 -13.80 15.16
CA PRO A 353 -24.87 -15.25 15.40
C PRO A 353 -25.72 -15.98 14.35
N GLU A 354 -26.59 -15.27 13.63
CA GLU A 354 -27.34 -15.78 12.49
C GLU A 354 -26.43 -16.11 11.30
N TYR A 355 -25.49 -15.24 10.96
CA TYR A 355 -24.53 -15.49 9.87
C TYR A 355 -23.53 -16.58 10.28
N TYR A 356 -23.07 -16.58 11.54
CA TYR A 356 -22.23 -17.66 12.07
C TYR A 356 -22.89 -19.03 11.89
N ARG A 357 -24.15 -19.19 12.35
CA ARG A 357 -24.88 -20.46 12.23
C ARG A 357 -25.09 -20.88 10.77
N ARG A 358 -25.32 -19.93 9.87
CA ARG A 358 -25.49 -20.22 8.44
C ARG A 358 -24.19 -20.66 7.79
N VAL A 359 -23.05 -20.04 8.13
CA VAL A 359 -21.72 -20.49 7.69
C VAL A 359 -21.43 -21.90 8.24
N GLN A 360 -21.75 -22.16 9.51
CA GLN A 360 -21.58 -23.48 10.10
C GLN A 360 -22.41 -24.54 9.36
N GLN A 361 -23.69 -24.26 9.09
CA GLN A 361 -24.56 -25.17 8.33
C GLN A 361 -24.04 -25.44 6.90
N GLU A 362 -23.51 -24.40 6.22
CA GLU A 362 -22.90 -24.56 4.91
C GLU A 362 -21.67 -25.48 4.99
N LEU A 363 -20.77 -25.23 5.96
CA LEU A 363 -19.58 -26.05 6.19
C LEU A 363 -19.94 -27.50 6.53
N ASP A 364 -20.86 -27.74 7.45
CA ASP A 364 -21.31 -29.09 7.85
C ASP A 364 -21.93 -29.87 6.66
N SER A 365 -22.51 -29.16 5.69
CA SER A 365 -23.12 -29.76 4.51
C SER A 365 -22.12 -30.12 3.41
N VAL A 366 -21.07 -29.30 3.22
CA VAL A 366 -20.09 -29.44 2.13
C VAL A 366 -18.87 -30.25 2.59
N ILE A 367 -18.38 -29.99 3.80
CA ILE A 367 -17.20 -30.61 4.39
C ILE A 367 -17.64 -31.79 5.26
N THR A 368 -17.96 -32.89 4.59
CA THR A 368 -18.46 -34.12 5.23
C THR A 368 -17.37 -34.95 5.90
N ASP A 369 -16.11 -34.73 5.53
CA ASP A 369 -14.95 -35.40 6.12
C ASP A 369 -14.30 -34.46 7.14
N VAL A 370 -14.44 -34.81 8.42
CA VAL A 370 -13.90 -34.01 9.53
C VAL A 370 -12.39 -34.20 9.67
N ASP A 371 -11.86 -35.32 9.16
CA ASP A 371 -10.43 -35.66 9.24
C ASP A 371 -9.62 -35.02 8.10
N ASP A 372 -10.27 -34.64 6.98
CA ASP A 372 -9.68 -33.85 5.89
C ASP A 372 -10.56 -32.65 5.49
N PRO A 373 -10.61 -31.58 6.32
CA PRO A 373 -11.47 -30.44 6.07
C PRO A 373 -10.93 -29.46 5.02
N PHE A 374 -9.81 -29.77 4.34
CA PHE A 374 -9.06 -28.81 3.54
C PHE A 374 -9.19 -28.98 2.02
N ASP A 375 -10.00 -29.92 1.53
CA ASP A 375 -10.17 -30.19 0.09
C ASP A 375 -10.55 -28.93 -0.70
N ALA A 376 -9.55 -28.35 -1.38
CA ALA A 376 -9.72 -27.11 -2.12
C ALA A 376 -10.74 -27.19 -3.26
N ASN A 377 -11.12 -28.39 -3.72
CA ASN A 377 -12.14 -28.55 -4.76
C ASN A 377 -13.53 -28.22 -4.24
N LYS A 378 -13.78 -28.44 -2.94
CA LYS A 378 -15.07 -28.17 -2.29
C LYS A 378 -15.24 -26.70 -1.89
N HIS A 379 -14.15 -25.95 -1.76
CA HIS A 379 -14.21 -24.54 -1.36
C HIS A 379 -15.05 -23.65 -2.31
N GLN A 380 -15.22 -24.05 -3.57
CA GLN A 380 -16.07 -23.32 -4.52
C GLN A 380 -17.57 -23.41 -4.19
N GLU A 381 -17.97 -24.43 -3.41
CA GLU A 381 -19.35 -24.65 -2.98
C GLU A 381 -19.72 -23.80 -1.76
N LEU A 382 -18.73 -23.25 -1.04
CA LEU A 382 -18.89 -22.40 0.15
C LEU A 382 -19.24 -20.95 -0.25
N GLN A 383 -20.39 -20.78 -0.90
CA GLN A 383 -20.82 -19.51 -1.47
C GLN A 383 -21.11 -18.46 -0.40
N PHE A 384 -21.73 -18.85 0.71
CA PHE A 384 -22.09 -17.94 1.79
C PHE A 384 -20.87 -17.53 2.63
N LEU A 385 -19.94 -18.44 2.92
CA LEU A 385 -18.66 -18.09 3.51
C LEU A 385 -17.89 -17.09 2.62
N SER A 386 -17.86 -17.34 1.32
CA SER A 386 -17.21 -16.43 0.37
C SER A 386 -17.90 -15.05 0.32
N ALA A 387 -19.23 -15.02 0.44
CA ALA A 387 -19.98 -13.79 0.59
C ALA A 387 -19.61 -13.03 1.87
N CYS A 388 -19.42 -13.73 2.99
CA CYS A 388 -18.95 -13.15 4.26
C CYS A 388 -17.52 -12.59 4.14
N ILE A 389 -16.63 -13.29 3.43
CA ILE A 389 -15.25 -12.82 3.15
C ILE A 389 -15.30 -11.53 2.32
N ASN A 390 -16.07 -11.50 1.23
CA ASN A 390 -16.18 -10.30 0.38
C ASN A 390 -16.78 -9.12 1.15
N GLU A 391 -17.81 -9.34 1.96
CA GLU A 391 -18.40 -8.27 2.79
C GLU A 391 -17.45 -7.78 3.87
N THR A 392 -16.66 -8.69 4.46
CA THR A 392 -15.60 -8.34 5.39
C THR A 392 -14.58 -7.44 4.71
N LEU A 393 -14.08 -7.80 3.52
CA LEU A 393 -13.10 -6.99 2.79
C LEU A 393 -13.69 -5.67 2.27
N ARG A 394 -15.01 -5.59 2.09
CA ARG A 394 -15.70 -4.34 1.76
C ARG A 394 -15.65 -3.38 2.93
N LEU A 395 -16.02 -3.86 4.12
CA LEU A 395 -16.07 -3.04 5.32
C LEU A 395 -14.69 -2.83 5.96
N HIS A 396 -13.89 -3.87 6.16
CA HIS A 396 -12.55 -3.79 6.73
C HIS A 396 -11.50 -4.16 5.66
N PRO A 397 -11.28 -3.33 4.63
CA PRO A 397 -10.20 -3.57 3.69
C PRO A 397 -8.85 -3.43 4.42
N PRO A 398 -7.95 -4.44 4.37
CA PRO A 398 -6.66 -4.38 5.07
C PRO A 398 -5.79 -3.18 4.66
N VAL A 399 -5.94 -2.67 3.43
CA VAL A 399 -5.28 -1.45 2.95
C VAL A 399 -6.34 -0.34 2.74
N PRO A 400 -6.75 0.38 3.79
CA PRO A 400 -7.94 1.24 3.73
C PRO A 400 -7.71 2.61 3.08
N SER A 401 -6.46 3.10 3.00
CA SER A 401 -6.15 4.50 2.62
C SER A 401 -5.47 4.68 1.26
N ASN A 402 -4.30 4.06 1.05
CA ASN A 402 -3.40 4.47 -0.04
C ASN A 402 -3.76 3.88 -1.41
N GLY A 403 -4.64 2.86 -1.49
CA GLY A 403 -5.43 2.60 -2.69
C GLY A 403 -4.68 2.36 -4.00
N GLY A 404 -3.40 1.99 -3.93
CA GLY A 404 -2.54 1.86 -5.09
C GLY A 404 -2.18 3.21 -5.75
N THR A 405 -1.46 4.10 -5.08
CA THR A 405 -1.00 5.38 -5.63
C THR A 405 -0.40 5.26 -7.05
N ARG A 406 -0.84 6.13 -7.96
CA ARG A 406 -0.36 6.23 -9.34
C ARG A 406 0.03 7.66 -9.65
N GLN A 407 0.70 7.87 -10.78
CA GLN A 407 1.07 9.20 -11.24
C GLN A 407 0.72 9.39 -12.71
N VAL A 408 0.21 10.57 -13.04
CA VAL A 408 0.05 10.98 -14.44
C VAL A 408 1.43 11.24 -15.04
N PRO A 409 1.80 10.60 -16.16
CA PRO A 409 3.14 10.74 -16.74
C PRO A 409 3.50 12.19 -17.06
N LEU A 410 4.74 12.59 -16.74
CA LEU A 410 5.27 13.97 -16.91
C LEU A 410 5.41 14.44 -18.37
N ASN A 411 5.14 13.59 -19.36
CA ASN A 411 5.36 13.87 -20.78
C ASN A 411 4.06 13.79 -21.60
N GLN A 412 2.91 13.94 -20.95
CA GLN A 412 1.59 13.73 -21.59
C GLN A 412 0.64 14.92 -21.41
N CYS A 413 1.09 16.05 -20.85
CA CYS A 413 0.29 17.24 -20.50
C CYS A 413 -0.81 16.98 -19.44
N GLY A 414 -1.34 15.77 -19.37
CA GLY A 414 -2.36 15.31 -18.44
C GLY A 414 -3.11 14.09 -18.99
N ARG A 415 -4.11 13.62 -18.26
CA ARG A 415 -5.00 12.54 -18.69
C ARG A 415 -6.43 12.85 -18.31
N ASN A 416 -7.37 12.52 -19.19
CA ASN A 416 -8.79 12.60 -18.88
C ASN A 416 -9.20 11.30 -18.15
N ILE A 417 -9.68 11.43 -16.91
CA ILE A 417 -10.06 10.31 -16.05
C ILE A 417 -11.52 10.50 -15.60
N ALA A 418 -12.39 9.61 -16.09
CA ALA A 418 -13.85 9.66 -15.97
C ALA A 418 -14.43 11.07 -16.22
N GLY A 419 -14.01 11.67 -17.35
CA GLY A 419 -14.50 12.98 -17.79
C GLY A 419 -13.82 14.18 -17.11
N ARG A 420 -12.84 13.97 -16.21
CA ARG A 420 -12.08 15.04 -15.57
C ARG A 420 -10.63 15.06 -16.03
N PHE A 421 -10.15 16.22 -16.47
CA PHE A 421 -8.74 16.40 -16.84
C PHE A 421 -7.84 16.50 -15.60
N ILE A 422 -6.89 15.57 -15.48
CA ILE A 422 -5.86 15.55 -14.43
C ILE A 422 -4.51 15.88 -15.07
N PRO A 423 -3.87 17.01 -14.71
CA PRO A 423 -2.57 17.41 -15.23
C PRO A 423 -1.45 16.41 -14.96
N GLU A 424 -0.43 16.44 -15.80
CA GLU A 424 0.78 15.62 -15.65
C GLU A 424 1.49 15.82 -14.30
N GLY A 425 2.23 14.79 -13.85
CA GLY A 425 2.93 14.78 -12.57
C GLY A 425 2.01 14.62 -11.34
N THR A 426 0.69 14.77 -11.50
CA THR A 426 -0.28 14.61 -10.41
C THR A 426 -0.31 13.17 -9.91
N SER A 427 -0.17 12.99 -8.60
CA SER A 427 -0.40 11.71 -7.93
C SER A 427 -1.89 11.47 -7.73
N VAL A 428 -2.36 10.26 -8.02
CA VAL A 428 -3.77 9.87 -7.92
C VAL A 428 -3.89 8.54 -7.19
N TYR A 429 -4.83 8.41 -6.26
CA TYR A 429 -5.06 7.18 -5.51
C TYR A 429 -6.52 7.01 -5.10
N THR A 430 -6.92 5.78 -4.78
CA THR A 430 -8.32 5.41 -4.54
C THR A 430 -8.50 4.75 -3.17
N PRO A 431 -8.91 5.46 -2.11
CA PRO A 431 -9.02 4.88 -0.76
C PRO A 431 -10.15 3.85 -0.68
N PRO A 432 -9.85 2.53 -0.54
CA PRO A 432 -10.87 1.49 -0.58
C PRO A 432 -11.92 1.65 0.52
N TYR A 433 -11.53 2.06 1.73
CA TYR A 433 -12.47 2.27 2.83
C TYR A 433 -13.58 3.27 2.49
N SER A 434 -13.22 4.34 1.77
CA SER A 434 -14.18 5.38 1.37
C SER A 434 -15.01 4.95 0.18
N LEU A 435 -14.38 4.36 -0.84
CA LEU A 435 -15.07 3.88 -2.05
C LEU A 435 -16.06 2.76 -1.73
N HIS A 436 -15.65 1.77 -0.94
CA HIS A 436 -16.48 0.62 -0.55
C HIS A 436 -17.68 1.00 0.33
N ARG A 437 -17.67 2.20 0.90
CA ARG A 437 -18.76 2.77 1.72
C ARG A 437 -19.52 3.89 1.01
N ASN A 438 -19.33 4.07 -0.29
CA ASN A 438 -20.09 5.06 -1.03
C ASN A 438 -21.54 4.55 -1.24
N PRO A 439 -22.58 5.25 -0.73
CA PRO A 439 -23.98 4.86 -0.90
C PRO A 439 -24.48 4.90 -2.35
N GLU A 440 -23.72 5.53 -3.25
CA GLU A 440 -23.93 5.47 -4.70
C GLU A 440 -23.71 4.06 -5.26
N TYR A 441 -22.78 3.29 -4.68
CA TYR A 441 -22.39 1.96 -5.15
C TYR A 441 -22.93 0.82 -4.28
N PHE A 442 -23.09 1.05 -2.98
CA PHE A 442 -23.52 0.03 -2.02
C PHE A 442 -24.69 0.52 -1.16
N SER A 443 -25.83 -0.19 -1.21
CA SER A 443 -26.96 0.07 -0.30
C SER A 443 -26.60 -0.29 1.14
N TYR A 444 -27.01 0.51 2.13
CA TYR A 444 -26.64 0.33 3.54
C TYR A 444 -25.13 0.13 3.73
N PRO A 445 -24.30 1.09 3.29
CA PRO A 445 -22.87 0.88 3.09
C PRO A 445 -22.09 0.56 4.38
N ASP A 446 -22.61 0.92 5.55
CA ASP A 446 -21.92 0.69 6.83
C ASP A 446 -22.35 -0.60 7.54
N GLN A 447 -23.35 -1.32 7.02
CA GLN A 447 -23.84 -2.57 7.60
C GLN A 447 -23.15 -3.79 6.99
N PHE A 448 -22.90 -4.82 7.81
CA PHE A 448 -22.36 -6.11 7.38
C PHE A 448 -23.50 -6.97 6.82
N LEU A 449 -23.61 -7.03 5.49
CA LEU A 449 -24.70 -7.70 4.78
C LEU A 449 -24.15 -8.67 3.72
N PRO A 450 -23.73 -9.90 4.10
CA PRO A 450 -23.14 -10.88 3.18
C PRO A 450 -24.06 -11.25 2.02
N ASP A 451 -25.39 -11.30 2.23
CA ASP A 451 -26.38 -11.66 1.22
C ASP A 451 -26.28 -10.84 -0.07
N ARG A 452 -25.65 -9.66 -0.05
CA ARG A 452 -25.45 -8.85 -1.26
C ARG A 452 -24.60 -9.52 -2.33
N TRP A 453 -23.73 -10.44 -1.93
CA TRP A 453 -22.78 -11.13 -2.79
C TRP A 453 -23.34 -12.43 -3.37
N LEU A 454 -24.56 -12.82 -2.98
CA LEU A 454 -25.22 -14.02 -3.47
C LEU A 454 -25.91 -13.76 -4.83
N PRO A 455 -26.06 -14.79 -5.68
CA PRO A 455 -26.70 -14.65 -7.00
C PRO A 455 -28.14 -14.12 -6.96
N ASP A 456 -28.87 -14.39 -5.89
CA ASP A 456 -30.26 -13.99 -5.66
C ASP A 456 -30.39 -12.69 -4.84
N SER A 457 -29.30 -11.93 -4.72
CA SER A 457 -29.23 -10.65 -4.03
C SER A 457 -30.33 -9.69 -4.47
N LYS A 458 -31.07 -9.16 -3.49
CA LYS A 458 -32.19 -8.21 -3.69
C LYS A 458 -31.82 -6.76 -3.38
N PHE A 459 -30.53 -6.47 -3.22
CA PHE A 459 -30.09 -5.12 -2.87
C PHE A 459 -30.17 -4.19 -4.09
N GLU A 460 -30.77 -3.02 -3.90
CA GLU A 460 -30.98 -2.04 -4.98
C GLU A 460 -29.67 -1.55 -5.61
N ARG A 461 -28.61 -1.39 -4.80
CA ARG A 461 -27.27 -0.99 -5.25
C ARG A 461 -26.19 -1.94 -4.75
N HIS A 462 -25.52 -2.56 -5.70
CA HIS A 462 -24.34 -3.39 -5.51
C HIS A 462 -23.45 -3.33 -6.77
N ASP A 463 -22.68 -2.25 -6.91
CA ASP A 463 -21.74 -2.09 -8.02
C ASP A 463 -20.36 -2.68 -7.66
N THR A 464 -20.07 -3.86 -8.21
CA THR A 464 -18.80 -4.56 -7.98
C THR A 464 -17.60 -3.89 -8.64
N SER A 465 -17.80 -2.93 -9.56
CA SER A 465 -16.69 -2.15 -10.12
C SER A 465 -16.07 -1.17 -9.11
N ALA A 466 -16.82 -0.80 -8.06
CA ALA A 466 -16.34 -0.04 -6.92
C ALA A 466 -15.68 -0.91 -5.84
N PHE A 467 -15.70 -2.24 -5.97
CA PHE A 467 -15.09 -3.17 -5.02
C PHE A 467 -13.66 -3.53 -5.43
N ILE A 468 -12.68 -2.98 -4.70
CA ILE A 468 -11.25 -3.11 -4.98
C ILE A 468 -10.43 -3.58 -3.77
N PRO A 469 -10.81 -4.67 -3.07
CA PRO A 469 -10.11 -5.13 -1.87
C PRO A 469 -8.64 -5.50 -2.13
N PHE A 470 -8.32 -5.90 -3.36
CA PHE A 470 -6.97 -6.25 -3.80
C PHE A 470 -6.39 -5.23 -4.79
N SER A 471 -7.14 -4.16 -5.13
CA SER A 471 -6.93 -3.43 -6.40
C SER A 471 -6.95 -4.37 -7.63
N PRO A 472 -7.16 -3.88 -8.85
CA PRO A 472 -7.10 -4.76 -10.04
C PRO A 472 -5.70 -5.32 -10.36
N TRP A 473 -4.68 -4.90 -9.61
CA TRP A 473 -3.27 -5.19 -9.86
C TRP A 473 -2.63 -6.20 -8.90
N VAL A 474 -3.11 -6.34 -7.65
CA VAL A 474 -2.63 -7.40 -6.78
C VAL A 474 -3.34 -8.66 -7.23
N LEU A 475 -2.52 -9.68 -7.49
CA LEU A 475 -2.87 -11.08 -7.66
C LEU A 475 -4.39 -11.32 -7.57
N GLN A 476 -5.00 -11.65 -8.71
CA GLN A 476 -6.28 -12.35 -8.68
C GLN A 476 -6.01 -13.70 -7.99
N THR A 477 -5.95 -13.69 -6.65
CA THR A 477 -6.02 -14.87 -5.84
C THR A 477 -7.34 -15.55 -6.13
N VAL A 478 -7.42 -16.83 -5.79
CA VAL A 478 -8.55 -17.72 -6.09
C VAL A 478 -9.95 -17.10 -5.87
N PRO A 479 -10.22 -16.19 -4.91
CA PRO A 479 -11.53 -15.54 -4.83
C PRO A 479 -11.88 -14.77 -6.13
N ALA A 480 -10.99 -13.96 -6.68
CA ALA A 480 -11.29 -13.12 -7.84
C ALA A 480 -11.58 -13.91 -9.14
N ARG A 481 -11.18 -15.19 -9.21
CA ARG A 481 -11.46 -16.09 -10.35
C ARG A 481 -12.70 -16.95 -10.15
N ILE A 482 -13.08 -17.26 -8.91
CA ILE A 482 -14.34 -17.97 -8.61
C ILE A 482 -15.56 -17.07 -8.90
N PHE A 483 -15.42 -15.74 -8.75
CA PHE A 483 -16.54 -14.80 -8.83
C PHE A 483 -16.73 -14.06 -10.16
N ARG A 484 -15.99 -14.39 -11.24
CA ARG A 484 -16.34 -13.88 -12.59
C ARG A 484 -17.22 -14.90 -13.32
N PRO A 485 -18.55 -14.71 -13.40
CA PRO A 485 -19.30 -15.39 -14.42
C PRO A 485 -18.73 -14.96 -15.78
N THR A 486 -18.39 -15.95 -16.59
CA THR A 486 -17.90 -15.79 -17.95
C THR A 486 -18.99 -15.17 -18.83
N VAL A 487 -19.20 -13.85 -18.74
CA VAL A 487 -19.98 -13.12 -19.75
C VAL A 487 -19.05 -12.82 -20.92
N CYS A 488 -18.76 -13.88 -21.68
CA CYS A 488 -18.23 -13.74 -23.03
C CYS A 488 -19.42 -13.40 -23.93
N GLY A 489 -19.82 -12.13 -23.92
CA GLY A 489 -20.78 -11.57 -24.86
C GLY A 489 -20.06 -11.14 -26.13
N ARG A 490 -20.29 -11.90 -27.21
CA ARG A 490 -19.95 -11.52 -28.59
C ARG A 490 -20.35 -10.08 -28.87
N ILE A 491 -19.42 -9.29 -29.39
CA ILE A 491 -19.74 -8.16 -30.26
C ILE A 491 -18.94 -8.37 -31.54
N GLN A 492 -19.69 -8.67 -32.61
CA GLN A 492 -19.26 -8.47 -33.99
C GLN A 492 -19.17 -6.98 -34.29
#